data_AF-A0A955H710-F1
#
_entry.id   AF-A0A955H710-F1
#
_cell.length_a   1.000
_cell.length_b   1.000
_cell.length_c   1.000
_cell.angle_alpha   90.00
_cell.angle_beta   90.00
_cell.angle_gamma   90.00
#
_symmetry.space_group_name_H-M   'P 1'
#
loop_
_entity.id
_entity.type
_entity.pdbx_description
1 polymer ?
#
loop_
_entity_poly.entity_id
_entity_poly.type
_entity_poly.pdbx_seq_one_letter_code
_entity_poly.pdbx_strand_id
1 'polypeptide(L)'
;MKIFILNTLVFLIFPVFSLAAPIHYTNENFTTDGKHDRPLSFQADGTGGFYGVTVSGMTFTQTPISNIYGIKLHKFSIGQAYFYMSDKGEIVAKNDLVALSIYFSKA
;
A
#
# COMPACT_ATOMS: atom_id res chain seq x y z
N MET A 1 -53.70 38.09 -25.17
CA MET A 1 -53.05 37.72 -23.89
C MET A 1 -52.22 36.47 -24.14
N LYS A 2 -50.89 36.58 -24.27
CA LYS A 2 -50.00 35.46 -24.61
C LYS A 2 -49.40 34.91 -23.31
N ILE A 3 -49.70 33.66 -22.98
CA ILE A 3 -49.13 32.95 -21.82
C ILE A 3 -47.86 32.24 -22.30
N PHE A 4 -46.70 32.65 -21.78
CA PHE A 4 -45.43 31.95 -21.99
C PHE A 4 -45.36 30.79 -20.99
N ILE A 5 -45.37 29.55 -21.48
CA ILE A 5 -45.09 28.37 -20.67
C ILE A 5 -43.56 28.19 -20.65
N LEU A 6 -42.96 28.51 -19.51
CA LEU A 6 -41.53 28.34 -19.26
C LEU A 6 -41.26 26.85 -18.96
N ASN A 7 -40.53 26.18 -19.85
CA ASN A 7 -40.07 24.80 -19.69
C ASN A 7 -38.94 24.78 -18.64
N THR A 8 -39.24 24.40 -17.40
CA THR A 8 -38.22 24.19 -16.37
C THR A 8 -37.68 22.77 -16.47
N LEU A 9 -36.54 22.61 -17.16
CA LEU A 9 -35.78 21.36 -17.18
C LEU A 9 -35.01 21.24 -15.84
N VAL A 10 -35.49 20.40 -14.93
CA VAL A 10 -34.81 20.08 -13.67
C VAL A 10 -33.73 19.03 -13.95
N PHE A 11 -32.46 19.44 -13.95
CA PHE A 11 -31.33 18.52 -13.99
C PHE A 11 -31.12 17.95 -12.57
N LEU A 12 -31.56 16.72 -12.34
CA LEU A 12 -31.22 15.97 -11.13
C LEU A 12 -29.74 15.60 -11.18
N ILE A 13 -28.91 16.34 -10.43
CA ILE A 13 -27.51 16.00 -10.23
C ILE A 13 -27.45 14.82 -9.26
N PHE A 14 -27.51 13.59 -9.78
CA PHE A 14 -27.18 12.41 -8.99
C PHE A 14 -25.68 12.41 -8.73
N PRO A 15 -25.21 12.34 -7.47
CA PRO A 15 -23.80 12.12 -7.20
C PRO A 15 -23.42 10.76 -7.76
N VAL A 16 -22.58 10.75 -8.79
CA VAL A 16 -21.96 9.52 -9.28
C VAL A 16 -20.96 9.11 -8.21
N PHE A 17 -21.35 8.17 -7.35
CA PHE A 17 -20.41 7.49 -6.45
C PHE A 17 -19.48 6.65 -7.33
N SER A 18 -18.32 7.22 -7.66
CA SER A 18 -17.22 6.45 -8.25
C SER A 18 -16.65 5.54 -7.16
N LEU A 19 -17.07 4.28 -7.12
CA LEU A 19 -16.33 3.24 -6.41
C LEU A 19 -14.95 3.16 -7.07
N ALA A 20 -13.93 3.65 -6.38
CA ALA A 20 -12.55 3.47 -6.84
C ALA A 20 -12.33 1.95 -7.02
N ALA A 21 -11.80 1.56 -8.18
CA ALA A 21 -11.42 0.17 -8.41
C ALA A 21 -10.47 -0.29 -7.27
N PRO A 22 -10.58 -1.55 -6.81
CA PRO A 22 -9.64 -2.08 -5.84
C PRO A 22 -8.22 -1.89 -6.37
N ILE A 23 -7.40 -1.16 -5.62
CA ILE A 23 -5.98 -1.02 -5.94
C ILE A 23 -5.39 -2.43 -5.77
N HIS A 24 -4.69 -2.92 -6.78
CA HIS A 24 -4.00 -4.20 -6.74
C HIS A 24 -2.51 -3.94 -6.73
N TYR A 25 -1.83 -4.24 -5.63
CA TYR A 25 -0.38 -4.07 -5.58
C TYR A 25 0.36 -5.29 -6.12
N THR A 26 1.31 -5.04 -7.02
CA THR A 26 2.34 -5.96 -7.48
C THR A 26 3.70 -5.29 -7.29
N ASN A 27 4.79 -6.05 -7.37
CA ASN A 27 6.14 -5.46 -7.23
C ASN A 27 6.43 -4.40 -8.30
N GLU A 28 5.80 -4.51 -9.46
CA GLU A 28 5.96 -3.56 -10.55
C GLU A 28 5.30 -2.24 -10.19
N ASN A 29 4.03 -2.26 -9.77
CA ASN A 29 3.26 -1.03 -9.58
C ASN A 29 3.43 -0.38 -8.20
N PHE A 30 3.82 -1.15 -7.17
CA PHE A 30 4.03 -0.60 -5.84
C PHE A 30 5.21 0.38 -5.89
N THR A 31 6.36 -0.05 -6.38
CA THR A 31 7.55 0.81 -6.38
C THR A 31 7.51 1.92 -7.45
N THR A 32 6.74 1.77 -8.54
CA THR A 32 6.73 2.74 -9.65
C THR A 32 5.67 3.83 -9.55
N ASP A 33 4.50 3.54 -8.98
CA ASP A 33 3.33 4.42 -9.18
C ASP A 33 3.26 5.56 -8.15
N GLY A 34 4.08 5.51 -7.09
CA GLY A 34 4.27 6.54 -6.09
C GLY A 34 3.04 6.88 -5.23
N LYS A 35 1.85 6.39 -5.60
CA LYS A 35 0.59 6.55 -4.88
C LYS A 35 0.24 5.27 -4.16
N HIS A 36 0.40 5.31 -2.85
CA HIS A 36 -0.01 4.23 -1.96
C HIS A 36 -1.22 4.66 -1.14
N ASP A 37 -2.15 3.73 -1.04
CA ASP A 37 -3.23 3.83 -0.09
C ASP A 37 -2.68 3.85 1.35
N ARG A 38 -3.28 4.71 2.18
CA ARG A 38 -2.83 4.93 3.55
C ARG A 38 -3.35 3.82 4.47
N PRO A 39 -2.62 3.49 5.55
CA PRO A 39 -3.15 2.65 6.61
C PRO A 39 -4.43 3.25 7.22
N LEU A 40 -5.45 2.42 7.40
CA LEU A 40 -6.65 2.73 8.18
C LEU A 40 -6.45 2.31 9.64
N SER A 41 -5.95 1.10 9.85
CA SER A 41 -5.57 0.58 11.17
C SER A 41 -4.40 -0.39 11.05
N PHE A 42 -3.66 -0.53 12.14
CA PHE A 42 -2.61 -1.53 12.26
C PHE A 42 -2.42 -1.91 13.72
N GLN A 43 -1.89 -3.11 13.94
CA GLN A 43 -1.61 -3.67 15.25
C GLN A 43 -0.26 -4.38 15.22
N ALA A 44 0.47 -4.30 16.33
CA ALA A 44 1.69 -5.08 16.51
C ALA A 44 1.35 -6.58 16.64
N ASP A 45 2.17 -7.44 16.05
CA ASP A 45 1.97 -8.90 16.10
C ASP A 45 2.55 -9.57 17.35
N GLY A 46 3.23 -8.80 18.22
CA GLY A 46 3.89 -9.30 19.42
C GLY A 46 5.27 -9.93 19.20
N THR A 47 5.72 -10.03 17.94
CA THR A 47 7.03 -10.57 17.53
C THR A 47 7.96 -9.52 16.93
N GLY A 48 7.57 -8.24 17.00
CA GLY A 48 8.32 -7.12 16.43
C GLY A 48 7.88 -6.74 15.02
N GLY A 49 6.80 -7.34 14.52
CA GLY A 49 6.13 -6.98 13.29
C GLY A 49 4.78 -6.30 13.51
N PHE A 50 4.09 -6.05 12.40
CA PHE A 50 2.78 -5.41 12.35
C PHE A 50 1.90 -6.08 11.30
N TYR A 51 0.59 -5.97 11.48
CA TYR A 51 -0.38 -6.22 10.43
C TYR A 51 -1.45 -5.14 10.46
N GLY A 52 -2.13 -4.92 9.34
CA GLY A 52 -3.13 -3.87 9.26
C GLY A 52 -3.96 -3.93 8.00
N VAL A 53 -4.79 -2.90 7.84
CA VAL A 53 -5.66 -2.72 6.68
C VAL A 53 -5.60 -1.27 6.21
N THR A 54 -5.65 -1.06 4.90
CA THR A 54 -5.68 0.27 4.28
C THR A 54 -7.11 0.83 4.18
N VAL A 55 -7.27 2.08 3.78
CA VAL A 55 -8.60 2.71 3.61
C VAL A 55 -9.42 2.02 2.50
N SER A 56 -8.77 1.48 1.48
CA SER A 56 -9.37 0.68 0.42
C SER A 56 -9.66 -0.76 0.84
N GLY A 57 -9.35 -1.15 2.08
CA GLY A 57 -9.62 -2.49 2.59
C GLY A 57 -8.53 -3.54 2.30
N MET A 58 -7.36 -3.16 1.80
CA MET A 58 -6.27 -4.12 1.58
C MET A 58 -5.54 -4.44 2.87
N THR A 59 -5.27 -5.72 3.10
CA THR A 59 -4.44 -6.16 4.22
C THR A 59 -2.95 -6.03 3.89
N PHE A 60 -2.17 -5.64 4.88
CA PHE A 60 -0.72 -5.62 4.80
C PHE A 60 -0.10 -6.23 6.04
N THR A 61 1.14 -6.70 5.90
CA THR A 61 1.96 -7.22 6.98
C THR A 61 3.37 -6.64 6.91
N GLN A 62 4.00 -6.55 8.08
CA GLN A 62 5.40 -6.24 8.25
C GLN A 62 5.98 -7.29 9.19
N THR A 63 6.91 -8.12 8.71
CA THR A 63 7.47 -9.23 9.48
C THR A 63 8.98 -9.06 9.65
N PRO A 64 9.54 -9.21 10.86
CA PRO A 64 10.98 -9.24 11.06
C PRO A 64 11.62 -10.42 10.32
N ILE A 65 12.76 -10.18 9.70
CA ILE A 65 13.58 -11.23 9.07
C ILE A 65 14.71 -11.59 10.03
N SER A 66 14.56 -12.75 10.69
CA SER A 66 15.59 -13.28 11.57
C SER A 66 16.88 -13.56 10.80
N ASN A 67 17.99 -13.10 11.36
CA ASN A 67 19.32 -13.32 10.82
C ASN A 67 20.34 -13.36 11.96
N ILE A 68 21.48 -14.02 11.73
CA ILE A 68 22.55 -14.18 12.72
C ILE A 68 23.41 -12.92 12.91
N TYR A 69 23.21 -11.90 12.07
CA TYR A 69 24.03 -10.69 12.03
C TYR A 69 23.49 -9.57 12.92
N GLY A 70 22.35 -9.77 13.57
CA GLY A 70 21.69 -8.75 14.40
C GLY A 70 21.12 -7.57 13.59
N ILE A 71 20.96 -7.73 12.27
CA ILE A 71 20.44 -6.67 11.39
C ILE A 71 18.93 -6.55 11.60
N LYS A 72 18.46 -5.31 11.79
CA LYS A 72 17.02 -4.99 11.81
C LYS A 72 16.51 -4.92 10.37
N LEU A 73 16.10 -6.06 9.85
CA LEU A 73 15.50 -6.20 8.53
C LEU A 73 14.04 -6.62 8.69
N HIS A 74 13.13 -5.92 8.04
CA HIS A 74 11.70 -6.25 8.01
C HIS A 74 11.24 -6.42 6.57
N LYS A 75 10.38 -7.39 6.33
CA LYS A 75 9.68 -7.55 5.05
C LYS A 75 8.29 -6.95 5.17
N PHE A 76 7.99 -5.95 4.35
CA PHE A 76 6.65 -5.41 4.19
C PHE A 76 5.96 -6.11 3.02
N SER A 77 4.71 -6.52 3.18
CA SER A 77 3.91 -7.17 2.12
C SER A 77 2.51 -6.57 2.08
N ILE A 78 2.02 -6.30 0.87
CA ILE A 78 0.65 -5.83 0.62
C ILE A 78 0.18 -6.31 -0.75
N GLY A 79 -0.97 -6.97 -0.82
CA GLY A 79 -1.41 -7.64 -2.05
C GLY A 79 -0.38 -8.67 -2.52
N GLN A 80 0.15 -8.49 -3.74
CA GLN A 80 1.22 -9.32 -4.31
C GLN A 80 2.60 -8.62 -4.28
N ALA A 81 2.65 -7.38 -3.76
CA ALA A 81 3.88 -6.62 -3.63
C ALA A 81 4.57 -6.91 -2.30
N TYR A 82 5.90 -6.89 -2.30
CA TYR A 82 6.71 -6.86 -1.09
C TYR A 82 8.04 -6.17 -1.31
N PHE A 83 8.58 -5.64 -0.23
CA PHE A 83 9.93 -5.08 -0.18
C PHE A 83 10.50 -5.25 1.23
N TYR A 84 11.79 -4.99 1.38
CA TYR A 84 12.48 -5.06 2.66
C TYR A 84 12.81 -3.65 3.14
N MET A 85 12.77 -3.46 4.45
CA MET A 85 13.13 -2.22 5.13
C MET A 85 14.22 -2.51 6.14
N SER A 86 15.22 -1.64 6.17
CA SER A 86 16.23 -1.64 7.22
C SER A 86 16.55 -0.21 7.67
N ASP A 87 17.52 -0.08 8.57
CA ASP A 87 18.13 1.21 8.92
C ASP A 87 18.83 1.90 7.73
N LYS A 88 19.09 1.18 6.63
CA LYS A 88 19.60 1.73 5.37
C LYS A 88 18.49 2.08 4.35
N GLY A 89 17.23 2.07 4.78
CA GLY A 89 16.07 2.37 3.95
C GLY A 89 15.49 1.15 3.22
N GLU A 90 14.81 1.41 2.11
CA GLU A 90 14.14 0.38 1.30
C GLU A 90 15.14 -0.48 0.50
N ILE A 91 14.85 -1.77 0.42
CA ILE A 91 15.59 -2.78 -0.33
C ILE A 91 14.58 -3.61 -1.13
N VAL A 92 14.67 -3.51 -2.46
CA VAL A 92 13.93 -4.38 -3.39
C VAL A 92 14.77 -5.62 -3.67
N ALA A 93 14.24 -6.79 -3.32
CA ALA A 93 14.94 -8.05 -3.44
C ALA A 93 13.96 -9.21 -3.67
N LYS A 94 14.42 -10.27 -4.33
CA LYS A 94 13.60 -11.45 -4.64
C LYS A 94 13.37 -12.40 -3.46
N ASN A 95 14.20 -12.28 -2.41
CA ASN A 95 14.14 -13.09 -1.20
C ASN A 95 15.05 -12.48 -0.11
N ASP A 96 14.98 -13.05 1.08
CA ASP A 96 15.66 -12.58 2.29
C ASP A 96 17.18 -12.60 2.14
N LEU A 97 17.74 -13.64 1.48
CA LEU A 97 19.17 -13.76 1.26
C LEU A 97 19.69 -12.62 0.37
N VAL A 98 18.99 -12.33 -0.73
CA VAL A 98 19.33 -11.23 -1.64
C VAL A 98 19.18 -9.89 -0.93
N ALA A 99 18.14 -9.72 -0.11
CA ALA A 99 17.96 -8.50 0.69
C ALA A 99 19.15 -8.26 1.65
N LEU A 100 19.61 -9.32 2.33
CA LEU A 100 20.80 -9.25 3.18
C LEU A 100 22.07 -8.96 2.37
N SER A 101 22.26 -9.59 1.20
CA SER A 101 23.40 -9.28 0.33
C SER A 101 23.43 -7.81 -0.09
N ILE A 102 22.27 -7.24 -0.46
CA ILE A 102 22.15 -5.80 -0.80
C ILE A 102 22.41 -4.92 0.42
N TYR A 103 21.93 -5.30 1.59
CA TYR A 103 22.20 -4.57 2.83
C TYR A 103 23.70 -4.41 3.10
N PHE A 104 24.46 -5.50 2.92
CA PHE A 104 25.91 -5.50 3.10
C PHE A 104 26.64 -4.72 2.01
N SER A 105 26.10 -4.65 0.79
CA SER A 105 26.75 -3.92 -0.31
C SER A 105 26.58 -2.39 -0.23
N LYS A 106 25.54 -1.90 0.46
CA LYS A 106 25.31 -0.47 0.69
C LYS A 106 26.22 0.10 1.81
N ALA A 107 27.52 -0.22 1.79
CA ALA A 107 28.48 0.25 2.79
C ALA A 107 28.63 1.78 2.76
#